data_AF-A0A3R8ZG05-F1
#
_entry.id   AF-A0A3R8ZG05-F1
#
_cell.length_a   1.000
_cell.length_b   1.000
_cell.length_c   1.000
_cell.angle_alpha   90.00
_cell.angle_beta   90.00
_cell.angle_gamma   90.00
#
_symmetry.space_group_name_H-M   'P 1'
#
loop_
_entity.id
_entity.type
_entity.pdbx_description
1 polymer ?
#
loop_
_entity_poly.entity_id
_entity_poly.type
_entity_poly.pdbx_seq_one_letter_code
_entity_poly.pdbx_strand_id
1 'polypeptide(L)'
;GAACGLPAPRYSTQLTRVLQRHHDQALTPSEARSRAIGPDALRPGWYVSHAGGRIRQYLKFNGHYFKVRPRQVDRYTERLSLYLPRRIRMGGQRLGPRPHRHHIADVRQSLVVQEQRFMTQAEFNVEYRGLPSLDAARVYESAIQNAAGLRVSQAQRAAIRSYLIHRRRSLDSYLQTQDASRGTREQAEAVARINRGLARIPAYEGRLYTALLFNEDALVELQPGHTVYSRSFLVASGDRSRVQAGLRAHGRAAPGTRRVLVRLDTHRHAHPTGLLSLQEEAQAMIANNVVFRVVENQPGRLVLEELGPARQALGTLGAQPLRAVALPH
;
A
#
# COMPACT_ATOMS: atom_id res chain seq x y z
N GLY A 1 15.67 -24.43 -39.02
CA GLY A 1 16.19 -24.12 -37.67
C GLY A 1 15.32 -23.06 -37.03
N ALA A 2 14.47 -23.45 -36.08
CA ALA A 2 13.68 -22.50 -35.32
C ALA A 2 14.58 -21.83 -34.29
N ALA A 3 14.89 -20.54 -34.49
CA ALA A 3 15.62 -19.76 -33.49
C ALA A 3 14.78 -19.73 -32.21
N CYS A 4 15.29 -20.33 -31.13
CA CYS A 4 14.78 -20.17 -29.78
C CYS A 4 14.76 -18.68 -29.44
N GLY A 5 13.59 -18.03 -29.61
CA GLY A 5 13.39 -16.65 -29.23
C GLY A 5 13.64 -16.51 -27.73
N LEU A 6 14.52 -15.59 -27.35
CA LEU A 6 14.69 -15.20 -25.95
C LEU A 6 13.31 -14.91 -25.35
N PRO A 7 13.02 -15.42 -24.12
CA PRO A 7 11.72 -15.19 -23.49
C PRO A 7 11.43 -13.69 -23.42
N ALA A 8 10.16 -13.33 -23.59
CA ALA A 8 9.74 -11.94 -23.47
C ALA A 8 10.18 -11.36 -22.12
N PRO A 9 10.71 -10.13 -22.09
CA PRO A 9 11.13 -9.49 -20.84
C PRO A 9 9.98 -9.49 -19.84
N ARG A 10 10.25 -10.00 -18.63
CA ARG A 10 9.31 -9.87 -17.50
C ARG A 10 9.47 -8.49 -16.89
N TYR A 11 8.39 -7.73 -16.82
CA TYR A 11 8.37 -6.40 -16.22
C TYR A 11 7.77 -6.45 -14.82
N SER A 12 8.22 -5.58 -13.90
CA SER A 12 7.59 -5.44 -12.59
C SER A 12 6.12 -5.02 -12.73
N THR A 13 5.25 -5.31 -11.75
CA THR A 13 3.83 -4.94 -11.81
C THR A 13 3.64 -3.42 -11.97
N GLN A 14 4.50 -2.64 -11.31
CA GLN A 14 4.47 -1.17 -11.40
C GLN A 14 4.88 -0.70 -12.80
N LEU A 15 5.99 -1.21 -13.34
CA LEU A 15 6.43 -0.89 -14.69
C LEU A 15 5.38 -1.34 -15.72
N THR A 16 4.82 -2.53 -15.58
CA THR A 16 3.73 -3.06 -16.41
C THR A 16 2.53 -2.12 -16.41
N ARG A 17 2.05 -1.68 -15.24
CA ARG A 17 0.94 -0.71 -15.14
C ARG A 17 1.26 0.61 -15.84
N VAL A 18 2.48 1.12 -15.71
CA VAL A 18 2.90 2.36 -16.37
C VAL A 18 2.98 2.17 -17.90
N LEU A 19 3.61 1.10 -18.36
CA LEU A 19 3.70 0.78 -19.80
C LEU A 19 2.31 0.56 -20.40
N GLN A 20 1.42 -0.15 -19.71
CA GLN A 20 0.04 -0.38 -20.14
C GLN A 20 -0.75 0.93 -20.24
N ARG A 21 -0.66 1.80 -19.21
CA ARG A 21 -1.33 3.11 -19.19
C ARG A 21 -0.89 4.02 -20.33
N HIS A 22 0.36 3.89 -20.77
CA HIS A 22 0.97 4.75 -21.79
C HIS A 22 1.22 4.04 -23.12
N HIS A 23 0.59 2.88 -23.33
CA HIS A 23 0.79 2.04 -24.51
C HIS A 23 0.56 2.78 -25.82
N ASP A 24 -0.50 3.58 -25.91
CA ASP A 24 -0.84 4.34 -27.12
C ASP A 24 0.17 5.45 -27.46
N GLN A 25 1.08 5.76 -26.55
CA GLN A 25 2.13 6.77 -26.73
C GLN A 25 3.48 6.15 -27.07
N ALA A 26 3.59 4.82 -27.12
CA ALA A 26 4.82 4.13 -27.47
C ALA A 26 5.06 4.13 -28.99
N LEU A 27 6.31 3.86 -29.38
CA LEU A 27 6.68 3.74 -30.79
C LEU A 27 6.17 2.41 -31.34
N THR A 28 5.55 2.47 -32.50
CA THR A 28 5.12 1.30 -33.26
C THR A 28 6.32 0.54 -33.84
N PRO A 29 6.14 -0.73 -34.25
CA PRO A 29 7.19 -1.49 -34.93
C PRO A 29 7.78 -0.80 -36.17
N SER A 30 6.97 -0.08 -36.96
CA SER A 30 7.43 0.65 -38.14
C SER A 30 8.33 1.83 -37.76
N GLU A 31 7.94 2.62 -36.76
CA GLU A 31 8.75 3.73 -36.21
C GLU A 31 10.03 3.24 -35.54
N ALA A 32 10.01 2.05 -34.94
CA ALA A 32 11.20 1.45 -34.35
C ALA A 32 12.22 1.04 -35.42
N ARG A 33 11.75 0.44 -36.53
CA ARG A 33 12.59 0.10 -37.68
C ARG A 33 13.21 1.34 -38.31
N SER A 34 12.42 2.40 -38.55
CA SER A 34 12.92 3.64 -39.16
C SER A 34 13.98 4.36 -38.29
N ARG A 35 13.99 4.10 -36.98
CA ARG A 35 14.96 4.64 -36.03
C ARG A 35 16.13 3.70 -35.74
N ALA A 36 16.26 2.62 -36.51
CA ALA A 36 17.26 1.58 -36.32
C ALA A 36 17.31 1.07 -34.86
N ILE A 37 16.14 0.86 -34.25
CA ILE A 37 16.04 0.28 -32.90
C ILE A 37 16.16 -1.23 -33.01
N GLY A 38 17.26 -1.78 -32.51
CA GLY A 38 17.56 -3.22 -32.49
C GLY A 38 17.64 -3.77 -31.06
N PRO A 39 17.61 -5.10 -30.88
CA PRO A 39 17.80 -5.72 -29.57
C PRO A 39 19.21 -5.42 -29.02
N ASP A 40 19.31 -5.23 -27.72
CA ASP A 40 20.58 -5.10 -27.01
C ASP A 40 21.17 -6.51 -26.78
N ALA A 41 22.36 -6.77 -27.32
CA ALA A 41 23.02 -8.07 -27.20
C ALA A 41 23.42 -8.42 -25.76
N LEU A 42 23.63 -7.41 -24.90
CA LEU A 42 24.07 -7.60 -23.52
C LEU A 42 22.92 -7.69 -22.53
N ARG A 43 21.73 -7.20 -22.91
CA ARG A 43 20.57 -7.11 -22.02
C ARG A 43 19.34 -7.69 -22.71
N PRO A 44 19.01 -8.97 -22.47
CA PRO A 44 17.81 -9.60 -23.01
C PRO A 44 16.56 -8.76 -22.73
N GLY A 45 15.77 -8.49 -23.77
CA GLY A 45 14.54 -7.69 -23.68
C GLY A 45 14.72 -6.17 -23.66
N TRP A 46 15.96 -5.68 -23.72
CA TRP A 46 16.28 -4.29 -24.00
C TRP A 46 16.53 -4.08 -25.48
N TYR A 47 16.31 -2.84 -25.91
CA TYR A 47 16.50 -2.41 -27.27
C TYR A 47 17.29 -1.09 -27.30
N VAL A 48 18.14 -0.92 -28.29
CA VAL A 48 19.02 0.24 -28.43
C VAL A 48 18.97 0.81 -29.84
N SER A 49 19.20 2.11 -29.95
CA SER A 49 19.48 2.79 -31.22
C SER A 49 20.76 3.59 -31.09
N HIS A 50 21.62 3.45 -32.08
CA HIS A 50 22.89 4.18 -32.22
C HIS A 50 22.74 5.43 -33.11
N ALA A 51 21.53 5.70 -33.61
CA ALA A 51 21.29 6.78 -34.54
C ALA A 51 21.63 8.16 -33.92
N GLY A 52 22.48 8.92 -34.61
CA GLY A 52 22.89 10.28 -34.21
C GLY A 52 23.96 10.34 -33.11
N GLY A 53 24.87 9.36 -33.05
CA GLY A 53 26.07 9.41 -32.21
C GLY A 53 25.83 9.29 -30.71
N ARG A 54 24.61 8.97 -30.27
CA ARG A 54 24.26 8.73 -28.86
C ARG A 54 23.44 7.46 -28.73
N ILE A 55 23.83 6.59 -27.80
CA ILE A 55 23.08 5.39 -27.46
C ILE A 55 21.76 5.80 -26.80
N ARG A 56 20.64 5.40 -27.40
CA ARG A 56 19.29 5.57 -26.86
C ARG A 56 18.74 4.19 -26.50
N GLN A 57 18.18 4.07 -25.30
CA GLN A 57 17.69 2.81 -24.78
C GLN A 57 16.16 2.74 -24.83
N TYR A 58 15.64 1.54 -25.01
CA TYR A 58 14.24 1.25 -25.22
C TYR A 58 13.83 -0.07 -24.54
N LEU A 59 12.58 -0.15 -24.10
CA LEU A 59 11.92 -1.39 -23.66
C LEU A 59 10.81 -1.75 -24.65
N LYS A 60 10.63 -3.05 -24.93
CA LYS A 60 9.57 -3.55 -25.82
C LYS A 60 8.44 -4.20 -25.02
N PHE A 61 7.26 -3.59 -25.02
CA PHE A 61 6.08 -4.07 -24.32
C PHE A 61 4.90 -4.17 -25.29
N ASN A 62 4.25 -5.34 -25.34
CA ASN A 62 3.12 -5.63 -26.25
C ASN A 62 3.36 -5.16 -27.70
N GLY A 63 4.56 -5.44 -28.23
CA GLY A 63 4.93 -5.09 -29.59
C GLY A 63 5.33 -3.62 -29.81
N HIS A 64 5.22 -2.76 -28.80
CA HIS A 64 5.57 -1.34 -28.89
C HIS A 64 6.85 -1.00 -28.10
N TYR A 65 7.53 0.08 -28.48
CA TYR A 65 8.83 0.47 -27.96
C TYR A 65 8.76 1.77 -27.16
N PHE A 66 9.21 1.71 -25.91
CA PHE A 66 9.24 2.83 -24.98
C PHE A 66 10.67 3.32 -24.81
N LYS A 67 10.93 4.60 -25.10
CA LYS A 67 12.24 5.19 -24.85
C LYS A 67 12.47 5.30 -23.35
N VAL A 68 13.58 4.77 -22.86
CA VAL A 68 13.99 4.82 -21.46
C VAL A 68 15.36 5.45 -21.30
N ARG A 69 15.59 6.05 -20.14
CA ARG A 69 16.93 6.45 -19.69
C ARG A 69 17.18 5.82 -18.33
N PRO A 70 18.12 4.87 -18.20
CA PRO A 70 18.60 4.44 -16.91
C PRO A 70 19.45 5.53 -16.29
N ARG A 71 19.34 5.63 -14.98
CA ARG A 71 20.25 6.38 -14.13
C ARG A 71 20.60 5.47 -12.97
N GLN A 72 21.87 5.18 -12.80
CA GLN A 72 22.32 4.49 -11.60
C GLN A 72 22.11 5.40 -10.40
N VAL A 73 21.42 4.89 -9.39
CA VAL A 73 21.10 5.59 -8.14
C VAL A 73 22.07 5.16 -7.05
N ASP A 74 22.38 3.87 -7.00
CA ASP A 74 23.38 3.28 -6.11
C ASP A 74 23.95 1.98 -6.73
N ARG A 75 24.77 1.26 -5.97
CA ARG A 75 25.42 0.01 -6.40
C ARG A 75 24.43 -1.06 -6.88
N TYR A 76 23.18 -1.03 -6.41
CA TYR A 76 22.16 -2.05 -6.61
C TYR A 76 20.91 -1.51 -7.34
N THR A 77 20.87 -0.22 -7.67
CA THR A 77 19.64 0.45 -8.14
C THR A 77 19.88 1.23 -9.43
N GLU A 78 19.07 0.92 -10.45
CA GLU A 78 18.83 1.80 -11.59
C GLU A 78 17.44 2.44 -11.49
N ARG A 79 17.32 3.70 -11.91
CA ARG A 79 16.06 4.41 -12.06
C ARG A 79 15.79 4.58 -13.55
N LEU A 80 14.62 4.15 -14.03
CA LEU A 80 14.23 4.33 -15.43
C LEU A 80 13.33 5.54 -15.61
N SER A 81 13.80 6.50 -16.39
CA SER A 81 12.94 7.58 -16.87
C SER A 81 12.34 7.17 -18.21
N LEU A 82 11.02 7.02 -18.27
CA LEU A 82 10.25 6.80 -19.49
C LEU A 82 10.04 8.14 -20.21
N TYR A 83 10.43 8.17 -21.47
CA TYR A 83 10.25 9.31 -22.36
C TYR A 83 9.15 8.99 -23.35
N LEU A 84 7.99 9.59 -23.13
CA LEU A 84 6.85 9.44 -24.03
C LEU A 84 6.91 10.49 -25.14
N PRO A 85 6.90 10.10 -26.43
CA PRO A 85 6.74 11.05 -27.52
C PRO A 85 5.34 11.70 -27.43
N ARG A 86 5.26 13.02 -27.62
CA ARG A 86 3.96 13.67 -27.84
C ARG A 86 3.50 13.31 -29.25
N ARG A 87 2.42 12.55 -29.38
CA ARG A 87 1.65 12.51 -30.64
C ARG A 87 1.03 13.89 -30.82
N ILE A 88 1.49 14.61 -31.84
CA ILE A 88 0.85 15.86 -32.28
C ILE A 88 -0.52 15.44 -32.83
N ARG A 89 -1.60 15.75 -32.11
CA ARG A 89 -2.93 15.80 -32.77
C ARG A 89 -2.88 17.00 -33.71
N MET A 90 -2.98 16.75 -35.00
CA MET A 90 -3.10 17.79 -36.03
C MET A 90 -4.40 18.57 -35.79
N GLY A 91 -4.25 19.73 -35.17
CA GLY A 91 -5.24 20.79 -35.05
C GLY A 91 -4.42 22.06 -34.86
N GLY A 92 -4.17 22.76 -35.97
CA GLY A 92 -3.07 23.68 -36.15
C GLY A 92 -2.95 24.75 -35.07
N GLN A 93 -1.85 24.69 -34.31
CA GLN A 93 -1.12 25.86 -33.78
C GLN A 93 0.24 25.38 -33.28
N ARG A 94 1.31 25.86 -33.92
CA ARG A 94 2.70 25.65 -33.50
C ARG A 94 2.93 26.40 -32.19
N LEU A 95 2.83 25.71 -31.06
CA LEU A 95 3.41 26.16 -29.80
C LEU A 95 4.85 25.68 -29.74
N GLY A 96 5.78 26.61 -29.45
CA GLY A 96 7.22 26.41 -29.42
C GLY A 96 7.72 25.31 -28.47
N PRO A 97 9.06 25.14 -28.34
CA PRO A 97 9.67 23.99 -27.68
C PRO A 97 9.27 23.94 -26.20
N ARG A 98 8.33 23.05 -25.86
CA ARG A 98 7.88 22.80 -24.47
C ARG A 98 8.24 21.36 -24.07
N PRO A 99 8.65 21.13 -22.81
CA PRO A 99 9.38 19.94 -22.39
C PRO A 99 8.54 18.66 -22.52
N HIS A 100 9.23 17.55 -22.78
CA HIS A 100 8.66 16.20 -22.78
C HIS A 100 7.91 15.92 -21.46
N ARG A 101 6.78 15.20 -21.49
CA ARG A 101 6.24 14.63 -20.25
C ARG A 101 7.12 13.46 -19.84
N HIS A 102 7.90 13.66 -18.79
CA HIS A 102 8.73 12.63 -18.18
C HIS A 102 7.90 11.85 -17.18
N HIS A 103 7.82 10.53 -17.32
CA HIS A 103 7.35 9.66 -16.25
C HIS A 103 8.56 8.89 -15.72
N ILE A 104 8.79 9.00 -14.43
CA ILE A 104 9.89 8.30 -13.77
C ILE A 104 9.31 7.01 -13.17
N ALA A 105 9.86 5.88 -13.56
CA ALA A 105 9.57 4.57 -12.99
C ALA A 105 10.87 3.99 -12.44
N ASP A 106 10.92 3.74 -11.14
CA ASP A 106 12.08 3.10 -10.53
C ASP A 106 12.08 1.63 -10.93
N VAL A 107 13.16 1.17 -11.55
CA VAL A 107 13.30 -0.23 -12.00
C VAL A 107 14.62 -0.74 -11.47
N ARG A 108 14.52 -1.41 -10.32
CA ARG A 108 15.68 -1.86 -9.57
C ARG A 108 16.18 -3.17 -10.17
N GLN A 109 17.43 -3.16 -10.63
CA GLN A 109 18.08 -4.36 -11.14
C GLN A 109 18.51 -5.20 -9.94
N SER A 110 17.96 -6.41 -9.81
CA SER A 110 18.45 -7.38 -8.83
C SER A 110 19.95 -7.62 -9.11
N LEU A 111 20.81 -7.36 -8.13
CA LEU A 111 22.19 -7.87 -8.18
C LEU A 111 22.16 -9.34 -7.78
N VAL A 112 21.61 -10.16 -8.67
CA VAL A 112 22.03 -11.55 -8.76
C VAL A 112 22.17 -11.85 -10.24
N VAL A 113 23.40 -12.15 -10.64
CA VAL A 113 23.82 -12.63 -11.97
C VAL A 113 22.99 -13.83 -12.48
N GLN A 114 22.06 -14.36 -11.67
CA GLN A 114 21.21 -15.52 -11.96
C GLN A 114 19.69 -15.25 -11.95
N GLU A 115 19.20 -14.12 -11.43
CA GLU A 115 17.75 -13.84 -11.45
C GLU A 115 17.39 -12.81 -12.53
N GLN A 116 16.95 -13.30 -13.70
CA GLN A 116 16.41 -12.50 -14.80
C GLN A 116 15.04 -11.84 -14.48
N ARG A 117 14.82 -11.36 -13.24
CA ARG A 117 13.60 -10.64 -12.85
C ARG A 117 13.91 -9.35 -12.12
N PHE A 118 13.11 -8.33 -12.40
CA PHE A 118 13.14 -7.07 -11.68
C PHE A 118 12.44 -7.22 -10.33
N MET A 119 13.10 -6.81 -9.25
CA MET A 119 12.49 -6.72 -7.93
C MET A 119 11.45 -5.60 -7.91
N THR A 120 10.35 -5.81 -7.21
CA THR A 120 9.40 -4.76 -6.85
C THR A 120 10.02 -3.80 -5.83
N GLN A 121 9.46 -2.60 -5.74
CA GLN A 121 9.88 -1.62 -4.72
C GLN A 121 9.79 -2.22 -3.30
N ALA A 122 8.76 -3.05 -3.04
CA ALA A 122 8.51 -3.64 -1.74
C ALA A 122 9.56 -4.69 -1.37
N GLU A 123 9.91 -5.57 -2.32
CA GLU A 123 10.99 -6.56 -2.15
C GLU A 123 12.32 -5.88 -1.87
N PHE A 124 12.62 -4.78 -2.56
CA PHE A 124 13.85 -4.02 -2.26
C PHE A 124 13.82 -3.39 -0.87
N ASN A 125 12.70 -2.80 -0.46
CA ASN A 125 12.68 -2.16 0.86
C ASN A 125 12.89 -3.19 1.97
N VAL A 126 12.46 -4.44 1.76
CA VAL A 126 12.79 -5.56 2.65
C VAL A 126 14.29 -5.85 2.60
N GLU A 127 14.81 -6.17 1.41
CA GLU A 127 16.19 -6.66 1.24
C GLU A 127 17.26 -5.62 1.60
N TYR A 128 17.03 -4.35 1.27
CA TYR A 128 18.07 -3.31 1.30
C TYR A 128 17.74 -2.10 2.17
N ARG A 129 16.48 -1.89 2.55
CA ARG A 129 16.09 -0.83 3.50
C ARG A 129 15.72 -1.36 4.89
N GLY A 130 15.81 -2.67 5.10
CA GLY A 130 15.53 -3.30 6.38
C GLY A 130 14.07 -3.24 6.81
N LEU A 131 13.13 -3.09 5.86
CA LEU A 131 11.72 -3.26 6.21
C LEU A 131 11.44 -4.73 6.54
N PRO A 132 10.64 -5.00 7.58
CA PRO A 132 10.56 -6.34 8.18
C PRO A 132 9.77 -7.35 7.33
N SER A 133 8.93 -6.89 6.40
CA SER A 133 8.11 -7.76 5.57
C SER A 133 7.62 -7.05 4.30
N LEU A 134 7.16 -7.82 3.32
CA LEU A 134 6.52 -7.28 2.11
C LEU A 134 5.23 -6.52 2.43
N ASP A 135 4.46 -6.97 3.42
CA ASP A 135 3.23 -6.28 3.84
C ASP A 135 3.60 -4.91 4.46
N ALA A 136 4.63 -4.85 5.31
CA ALA A 136 5.16 -3.61 5.88
C ALA A 136 5.67 -2.65 4.81
N ALA A 137 6.42 -3.18 3.83
CA ALA A 137 6.92 -2.38 2.72
C ALA A 137 5.82 -1.78 1.85
N ARG A 138 4.73 -2.52 1.60
CA ARG A 138 3.59 -2.02 0.85
C ARG A 138 2.82 -0.91 1.59
N VAL A 139 2.67 -1.02 2.91
CA VAL A 139 2.06 0.05 3.73
C VAL A 139 2.91 1.31 3.67
N TYR A 140 4.22 1.17 3.90
CA TYR A 140 5.16 2.28 3.83
C TYR A 140 5.17 2.97 2.47
N GLU A 141 5.17 2.19 1.38
CA GLU A 141 5.10 2.73 0.02
C GLU A 141 3.81 3.48 -0.23
N SER A 142 2.67 2.94 0.23
CA SER A 142 1.39 3.61 0.13
C SER A 142 1.42 4.97 0.85
N ALA A 143 2.05 5.04 2.02
CA ALA A 143 2.23 6.30 2.75
C ALA A 143 3.10 7.30 1.98
N ILE A 144 4.25 6.87 1.44
CA ILE A 144 5.17 7.75 0.67
C ILE A 144 4.50 8.27 -0.61
N GLN A 145 3.86 7.39 -1.37
CA GLN A 145 3.24 7.77 -2.65
C GLN A 145 2.21 8.88 -2.48
N ASN A 146 1.55 8.92 -1.33
CA ASN A 146 0.49 9.87 -1.02
C ASN A 146 0.96 11.06 -0.14
N ALA A 147 2.21 11.06 0.33
CA ALA A 147 2.77 12.06 1.25
C ALA A 147 2.65 13.50 0.72
N ALA A 148 3.03 13.72 -0.55
CA ALA A 148 3.07 15.06 -1.15
C ALA A 148 1.68 15.67 -1.40
N GLY A 149 0.63 14.84 -1.51
CA GLY A 149 -0.74 15.26 -1.82
C GLY A 149 -1.69 15.33 -0.62
N LEU A 150 -1.21 15.02 0.59
CA LEU A 150 -2.03 14.87 1.78
C LEU A 150 -2.60 16.21 2.28
N ARG A 151 -3.92 16.38 2.12
CA ARG A 151 -4.66 17.60 2.53
C ARG A 151 -5.18 17.54 3.98
N VAL A 152 -4.45 16.90 4.89
CA VAL A 152 -4.83 16.79 6.31
C VAL A 152 -4.41 18.06 7.05
N SER A 153 -5.34 18.76 7.69
CA SER A 153 -5.07 19.99 8.44
C SER A 153 -4.23 19.71 9.70
N GLN A 154 -3.57 20.73 10.25
CA GLN A 154 -2.76 20.58 11.46
C GLN A 154 -3.59 20.06 12.64
N ALA A 155 -4.82 20.54 12.82
CA ALA A 155 -5.73 20.07 13.87
C ALA A 155 -6.11 18.60 13.69
N GLN A 156 -6.30 18.14 12.45
CA GLN A 156 -6.56 16.72 12.15
C GLN A 156 -5.34 15.84 12.41
N ARG A 157 -4.14 16.29 12.00
CA ARG A 157 -2.88 15.58 12.29
C ARG A 157 -2.65 15.47 13.80
N ALA A 158 -2.87 16.56 14.54
CA ALA A 158 -2.75 16.59 15.99
C ALA A 158 -3.73 15.61 16.64
N ALA A 159 -4.99 15.56 16.21
CA ALA A 159 -5.97 14.62 16.75
C ALA A 159 -5.59 13.14 16.51
N ILE A 160 -5.14 12.81 15.30
CA ILE A 160 -4.65 11.46 14.96
C ILE A 160 -3.44 11.10 15.83
N ARG A 161 -2.46 12.00 15.92
CA ARG A 161 -1.24 11.79 16.72
C ARG A 161 -1.55 11.67 18.22
N SER A 162 -2.43 12.51 18.75
CA SER A 162 -2.86 12.44 20.15
C SER A 162 -3.56 11.13 20.47
N TYR A 163 -4.42 10.62 19.57
CA TYR A 163 -5.03 9.29 19.71
C TYR A 163 -3.95 8.21 19.81
N LEU A 164 -2.99 8.20 18.89
CA LEU A 164 -1.93 7.18 18.84
C LEU A 164 -0.97 7.19 20.03
N ILE A 165 -0.68 8.37 20.59
CA ILE A 165 0.34 8.51 21.65
C ILE A 165 -0.25 8.38 23.06
N HIS A 166 -1.35 9.08 23.38
CA HIS A 166 -1.78 9.23 24.78
C HIS A 166 -3.30 9.22 25.01
N ARG A 167 -4.14 9.49 24.02
CA ARG A 167 -5.61 9.56 24.20
C ARG A 167 -6.35 8.26 23.86
N ARG A 168 -5.66 7.22 23.39
CA ARG A 168 -6.26 5.95 22.95
C ARG A 168 -7.25 5.36 23.96
N ARG A 169 -6.82 5.13 25.20
CA ARG A 169 -7.67 4.50 26.24
C ARG A 169 -8.96 5.28 26.53
N SER A 170 -8.84 6.60 26.64
CA SER A 170 -10.00 7.47 26.93
C SER A 170 -11.00 7.49 25.76
N LEU A 171 -10.51 7.63 24.53
CA LEU A 171 -11.37 7.65 23.34
C LEU A 171 -11.96 6.27 23.02
N ASP A 172 -11.19 5.20 23.22
CA ASP A 172 -11.71 3.84 23.05
C ASP A 172 -12.79 3.55 24.10
N SER A 173 -12.60 3.92 25.37
CA SER A 173 -13.64 3.79 26.40
C SER A 173 -14.94 4.53 26.01
N TYR A 174 -14.83 5.78 25.57
CA TYR A 174 -15.95 6.56 25.06
C TYR A 174 -16.66 5.89 23.89
N LEU A 175 -15.91 5.36 22.93
CA LEU A 175 -16.47 4.66 21.76
C LEU A 175 -17.11 3.31 22.11
N GLN A 176 -16.67 2.66 23.18
CA GLN A 176 -17.23 1.38 23.64
C GLN A 176 -18.52 1.55 24.44
N THR A 177 -18.66 2.67 25.17
CA THR A 177 -19.92 3.04 25.83
C THR A 177 -20.97 3.42 24.79
N GLN A 178 -22.05 2.65 24.69
CA GLN A 178 -23.19 2.93 23.79
C GLN A 178 -23.99 4.19 24.16
N ASP A 179 -23.61 4.86 25.24
CA ASP A 179 -24.37 5.94 25.85
C ASP A 179 -23.72 7.29 25.50
N ALA A 180 -24.22 7.93 24.44
CA ALA A 180 -23.73 9.22 23.96
C ALA A 180 -23.79 10.34 25.02
N SER A 181 -24.59 10.14 26.08
CA SER A 181 -24.74 11.06 27.21
C SER A 181 -23.53 11.07 28.18
N ARG A 182 -22.69 10.03 28.14
CA ARG A 182 -21.53 9.88 29.06
C ARG A 182 -20.22 10.42 28.52
N GLY A 183 -20.18 10.80 27.24
CA GLY A 183 -19.00 11.38 26.61
C GLY A 183 -18.91 12.89 26.79
N THR A 184 -17.71 13.42 26.91
CA THR A 184 -17.53 14.87 26.84
C THR A 184 -17.66 15.35 25.39
N ARG A 185 -18.13 16.58 25.19
CA ARG A 185 -18.14 17.23 23.88
C ARG A 185 -16.76 17.19 23.21
N GLU A 186 -15.69 17.30 24.00
CA GLU A 186 -14.31 17.20 23.52
C GLU A 186 -13.99 15.82 22.91
N GLN A 187 -14.46 14.72 23.51
CA GLN A 187 -14.25 13.37 22.98
C GLN A 187 -15.00 13.18 21.65
N ALA A 188 -16.26 13.63 21.57
CA ALA A 188 -17.03 13.59 20.33
C ALA A 188 -16.37 14.39 19.21
N GLU A 189 -15.90 15.60 19.51
CA GLU A 189 -15.17 16.45 18.56
C GLU A 189 -13.84 15.83 18.13
N ALA A 190 -13.11 15.17 19.05
CA ALA A 190 -11.87 14.47 18.74
C ALA A 190 -12.11 13.30 17.79
N VAL A 191 -13.11 12.44 18.05
CA VAL A 191 -13.49 11.32 17.15
C VAL A 191 -13.88 11.85 15.77
N ALA A 192 -14.73 12.87 15.69
CA ALA A 192 -15.13 13.47 14.42
C ALA A 192 -13.94 14.10 13.66
N ARG A 193 -12.97 14.66 14.38
CA ARG A 193 -11.75 15.24 13.80
C ARG A 193 -10.81 14.16 13.27
N ILE A 194 -10.67 13.03 13.97
CA ILE A 194 -9.90 11.86 13.51
C ILE A 194 -10.55 11.28 12.24
N ASN A 195 -11.86 11.00 12.25
CA ASN A 195 -12.57 10.48 11.07
C ASN A 195 -12.42 11.39 9.84
N ARG A 196 -12.59 12.71 9.99
CA ARG A 196 -12.35 13.68 8.91
C ARG A 196 -10.89 13.71 8.45
N GLY A 197 -9.95 13.43 9.35
CA GLY A 197 -8.53 13.33 9.03
C GLY A 197 -8.24 12.06 8.22
N LEU A 198 -8.69 10.89 8.70
CA LEU A 198 -8.53 9.60 8.03
C LEU A 198 -9.14 9.60 6.62
N ALA A 199 -10.33 10.19 6.45
CA ALA A 199 -10.98 10.32 5.14
C ALA A 199 -10.16 11.12 4.09
N ARG A 200 -9.14 11.88 4.51
CA ARG A 200 -8.23 12.63 3.62
C ARG A 200 -6.91 11.91 3.36
N ILE A 201 -6.67 10.79 4.05
CA ILE A 201 -5.53 9.92 3.81
C ILE A 201 -6.00 8.84 2.82
N PRO A 202 -5.35 8.68 1.66
CA PRO A 202 -5.70 7.63 0.72
C PRO A 202 -5.68 6.26 1.38
N ALA A 203 -6.69 5.45 1.07
CA ALA A 203 -6.82 4.13 1.64
C ALA A 203 -5.72 3.19 1.14
N TYR A 204 -5.31 2.27 2.01
CA TYR A 204 -4.45 1.14 1.70
C TYR A 204 -5.31 -0.10 1.53
N GLU A 205 -5.10 -0.79 0.42
CA GLU A 205 -5.65 -2.11 0.15
C GLU A 205 -4.56 -3.15 0.37
N GLY A 206 -4.82 -4.12 1.24
CA GLY A 206 -3.89 -5.19 1.54
C GLY A 206 -4.02 -5.71 2.97
N ARG A 207 -3.02 -6.48 3.36
CA ARG A 207 -2.97 -7.17 4.65
C ARG A 207 -2.34 -6.31 5.72
N LEU A 208 -2.94 -6.32 6.90
CA LEU A 208 -2.48 -5.68 8.12
C LEU A 208 -2.65 -6.62 9.29
N TYR A 209 -1.93 -6.36 10.37
CA TYR A 209 -1.95 -7.16 11.59
C TYR A 209 -2.20 -6.27 12.80
N THR A 210 -3.02 -6.73 13.72
CA THR A 210 -3.22 -6.08 15.01
C THR A 210 -3.36 -7.12 16.12
N ALA A 211 -3.17 -6.69 17.35
CA ALA A 211 -3.24 -7.52 18.55
C ALA A 211 -4.43 -7.05 19.37
N LEU A 212 -5.36 -7.96 19.62
CA LEU A 212 -6.56 -7.68 20.39
C LEU A 212 -6.65 -8.66 21.57
N LEU A 213 -7.20 -8.18 22.67
CA LEU A 213 -7.58 -8.97 23.83
C LEU A 213 -9.09 -9.19 23.78
N PHE A 214 -9.52 -10.44 23.70
CA PHE A 214 -10.91 -10.86 23.68
C PHE A 214 -11.32 -11.46 25.02
N ASN A 215 -12.60 -11.33 25.37
CA ASN A 215 -13.23 -12.30 26.28
C ASN A 215 -13.34 -13.64 25.55
N GLU A 216 -13.04 -14.75 26.24
CA GLU A 216 -13.02 -16.08 25.62
C GLU A 216 -14.38 -16.51 25.05
N ASP A 217 -15.47 -16.28 25.78
CA ASP A 217 -16.83 -16.62 25.34
C ASP A 217 -17.18 -15.85 24.06
N ALA A 218 -16.91 -14.54 24.06
CA ALA A 218 -17.14 -13.69 22.89
C ALA A 218 -16.29 -14.11 21.67
N LEU A 219 -15.09 -14.65 21.90
CA LEU A 219 -14.24 -15.16 20.81
C LEU A 219 -14.77 -16.48 20.24
N VAL A 220 -15.30 -17.37 21.08
CA VAL A 220 -15.88 -18.66 20.63
C VAL A 220 -17.16 -18.45 19.81
N GLU A 221 -17.93 -17.41 20.10
CA GLU A 221 -19.12 -17.01 19.34
C GLU A 221 -18.78 -16.48 17.92
N LEU A 222 -17.51 -16.11 17.64
CA LEU A 222 -17.10 -15.63 16.33
C LEU A 222 -16.85 -16.79 15.35
N GLN A 223 -17.91 -17.20 14.65
CA GLN A 223 -17.81 -18.22 13.61
C GLN A 223 -17.50 -17.61 12.23
N PRO A 224 -16.82 -18.35 11.34
CA PRO A 224 -16.66 -17.96 9.95
C PRO A 224 -18.00 -17.58 9.30
N GLY A 225 -18.02 -16.48 8.55
CA GLY A 225 -19.23 -15.91 7.94
C GLY A 225 -19.92 -14.85 8.80
N HIS A 226 -19.70 -14.80 10.12
CA HIS A 226 -20.26 -13.74 10.96
C HIS A 226 -19.73 -12.36 10.56
N THR A 227 -20.60 -11.35 10.60
CA THR A 227 -20.21 -9.96 10.37
C THR A 227 -20.00 -9.23 11.69
N VAL A 228 -18.83 -8.63 11.85
CA VAL A 228 -18.40 -7.92 13.06
C VAL A 228 -18.03 -6.48 12.74
N TYR A 229 -18.04 -5.59 13.72
CA TYR A 229 -17.50 -4.24 13.55
C TYR A 229 -16.76 -3.76 14.79
N SER A 230 -15.71 -2.95 14.63
CA SER A 230 -15.03 -2.32 15.76
C SER A 230 -15.66 -0.97 16.06
N ARG A 231 -16.14 -0.75 17.28
CA ARG A 231 -16.61 0.58 17.74
C ARG A 231 -15.48 1.60 17.83
N SER A 232 -14.29 1.12 18.16
CA SER A 232 -13.05 1.90 18.26
C SER A 232 -12.30 1.92 16.93
N PHE A 233 -11.36 2.86 16.77
CA PHE A 233 -10.38 2.77 15.70
C PHE A 233 -9.47 1.56 15.92
N LEU A 234 -9.14 0.84 14.85
CA LEU A 234 -8.11 -0.21 14.93
C LEU A 234 -6.77 0.38 14.49
N VAL A 235 -5.73 0.15 15.30
CA VAL A 235 -4.35 0.47 14.94
C VAL A 235 -3.68 -0.83 14.54
N ALA A 236 -3.21 -0.89 13.31
CA ALA A 236 -2.64 -2.08 12.71
C ALA A 236 -1.30 -1.77 12.03
N SER A 237 -0.54 -2.81 11.78
CA SER A 237 0.82 -2.77 11.25
C SER A 237 0.94 -3.71 10.06
N GLY A 238 1.75 -3.35 9.06
CA GLY A 238 2.21 -4.32 8.06
C GLY A 238 3.30 -5.28 8.57
N ASP A 239 3.88 -5.01 9.74
CA ASP A 239 4.86 -5.86 10.42
C ASP A 239 4.20 -6.81 11.41
N ARG A 240 3.94 -8.04 10.95
CA ARG A 240 3.42 -9.12 11.79
C ARG A 240 4.31 -9.42 12.99
N SER A 241 5.63 -9.39 12.81
CA SER A 241 6.60 -9.79 13.84
C SER A 241 6.56 -8.82 15.01
N ARG A 242 6.43 -7.51 14.73
CA ARG A 242 6.24 -6.49 15.76
C ARG A 242 4.96 -6.69 16.57
N VAL A 243 3.82 -6.91 15.89
CA VAL A 243 2.54 -7.18 16.57
C VAL A 243 2.63 -8.45 17.42
N GLN A 244 3.32 -9.48 16.93
CA GLN A 244 3.55 -10.73 17.65
C GLN A 244 4.51 -10.56 18.85
N ALA A 245 5.51 -9.69 18.74
CA ALA A 245 6.37 -9.32 19.86
C ALA A 245 5.56 -8.57 20.94
N GLY A 246 4.69 -7.63 20.53
CA GLY A 246 3.77 -6.93 21.44
C GLY A 246 2.86 -7.89 22.20
N LEU A 247 2.29 -8.90 21.53
CA LEU A 247 1.47 -9.93 22.16
C LEU A 247 2.21 -10.71 23.28
N ARG A 248 3.50 -10.97 23.09
CA ARG A 248 4.37 -11.69 24.04
C ARG A 248 4.90 -10.81 25.16
N ALA A 249 5.09 -9.51 24.91
CA ALA A 249 5.62 -8.55 25.89
C ALA A 249 4.61 -8.24 27.00
N HIS A 250 3.31 -8.29 26.71
CA HIS A 250 2.29 -8.23 27.75
C HIS A 250 2.35 -9.53 28.59
N GLY A 251 2.20 -9.44 29.91
CA GLY A 251 2.34 -10.58 30.86
C GLY A 251 1.30 -11.71 30.68
N ARG A 252 0.85 -12.40 31.73
CA ARG A 252 -0.25 -13.37 31.58
C ARG A 252 -1.57 -12.63 31.28
N ALA A 253 -2.40 -13.14 30.37
CA ALA A 253 -3.76 -12.62 30.18
C ALA A 253 -4.61 -12.91 31.43
N ALA A 254 -5.57 -12.03 31.73
CA ALA A 254 -6.49 -12.26 32.84
C ALA A 254 -7.32 -13.53 32.58
N PRO A 255 -7.75 -14.28 33.61
CA PRO A 255 -8.63 -15.43 33.44
C PRO A 255 -9.88 -15.06 32.61
N GLY A 256 -10.29 -15.93 31.70
CA GLY A 256 -11.42 -15.71 30.79
C GLY A 256 -11.14 -14.70 29.66
N THR A 257 -9.88 -14.29 29.47
CA THR A 257 -9.47 -13.44 28.34
C THR A 257 -8.35 -14.06 27.53
N ARG A 258 -8.39 -13.85 26.22
CA ARG A 258 -7.42 -14.38 25.27
C ARG A 258 -6.86 -13.32 24.37
N ARG A 259 -5.54 -13.32 24.23
CA ARG A 259 -4.85 -12.48 23.25
C ARG A 259 -4.82 -13.15 21.90
N VAL A 260 -5.15 -12.39 20.88
CA VAL A 260 -5.33 -12.90 19.53
C VAL A 260 -4.59 -12.00 18.55
N LEU A 261 -3.79 -12.62 17.70
CA LEU A 261 -3.25 -11.97 16.50
C LEU A 261 -4.39 -11.90 15.48
N VAL A 262 -4.79 -10.69 15.13
CA VAL A 262 -5.84 -10.44 14.14
C VAL A 262 -5.18 -10.04 12.83
N ARG A 263 -5.40 -10.82 11.77
CA ARG A 263 -5.11 -10.41 10.39
C ARG A 263 -6.32 -9.67 9.83
N LEU A 264 -6.08 -8.49 9.28
CA LEU A 264 -7.08 -7.68 8.61
C LEU A 264 -6.76 -7.65 7.12
N ASP A 265 -7.66 -8.18 6.30
CA ASP A 265 -7.62 -8.02 4.85
C ASP A 265 -8.48 -6.80 4.52
N THR A 266 -7.83 -5.69 4.13
CA THR A 266 -8.45 -4.35 4.03
C THR A 266 -8.51 -3.87 2.58
N HIS A 267 -9.49 -3.01 2.29
CA HIS A 267 -9.74 -2.50 0.95
C HIS A 267 -9.86 -0.97 0.89
N ARG A 268 -10.65 -0.36 1.77
CA ARG A 268 -11.01 1.07 1.66
C ARG A 268 -10.88 1.86 2.95
N HIS A 269 -10.86 1.21 4.11
CA HIS A 269 -10.94 1.92 5.38
C HIS A 269 -9.67 1.87 6.22
N ALA A 270 -8.59 1.28 5.69
CA ALA A 270 -7.26 1.35 6.30
C ALA A 270 -6.47 2.53 5.73
N HIS A 271 -5.93 3.37 6.60
CA HIS A 271 -5.24 4.61 6.21
C HIS A 271 -3.82 4.61 6.78
N PRO A 272 -2.77 4.64 5.94
CA PRO A 272 -1.39 4.68 6.42
C PRO A 272 -1.13 5.94 7.25
N THR A 273 -0.75 5.77 8.51
CA THR A 273 -0.48 6.86 9.46
C THR A 273 0.96 6.90 9.93
N GLY A 274 1.80 5.95 9.51
CA GLY A 274 3.19 5.84 9.98
C GLY A 274 4.03 7.12 9.79
N LEU A 275 3.87 7.79 8.65
CA LEU A 275 4.56 9.06 8.38
C LEU A 275 3.99 10.26 9.17
N LEU A 276 2.81 10.12 9.78
CA LEU A 276 2.19 11.15 10.63
C LEU A 276 2.56 10.97 12.12
N SER A 277 2.61 9.72 12.59
CA SER A 277 2.93 9.40 13.99
C SER A 277 4.43 9.29 14.23
N LEU A 278 5.21 8.87 13.22
CA LEU A 278 6.63 8.55 13.28
C LEU A 278 6.99 7.49 14.34
N GLN A 279 6.01 6.77 14.89
CA GLN A 279 6.23 5.67 15.85
C GLN A 279 6.56 4.36 15.14
N GLU A 280 5.99 4.17 13.96
CA GLU A 280 6.17 2.99 13.13
C GLU A 280 5.82 3.33 11.68
N GLU A 281 6.75 3.09 10.76
CA GLU A 281 6.61 3.46 9.35
C GLU A 281 5.54 2.65 8.60
N ALA A 282 5.30 1.41 9.03
CA ALA A 282 4.32 0.48 8.45
C ALA A 282 2.96 0.50 9.16
N GLN A 283 2.67 1.55 9.93
CA GLN A 283 1.44 1.69 10.69
C GLN A 283 0.29 2.22 9.82
N ALA A 284 -0.89 1.62 9.99
CA ALA A 284 -2.15 2.12 9.48
C ALA A 284 -3.21 2.21 10.58
N MET A 285 -4.08 3.22 10.48
CA MET A 285 -5.30 3.31 11.27
C MET A 285 -6.49 2.94 10.43
N ILE A 286 -7.36 2.10 10.98
CA ILE A 286 -8.65 1.76 10.39
C ILE A 286 -9.73 2.60 11.07
N ALA A 287 -10.60 3.21 10.27
CA ALA A 287 -11.73 3.99 10.77
C ALA A 287 -12.63 3.16 11.72
N ASN A 288 -13.36 3.83 12.60
CA ASN A 288 -14.30 3.15 13.47
C ASN A 288 -15.58 2.74 12.70
N ASN A 289 -16.31 1.77 13.25
CA ASN A 289 -17.53 1.19 12.67
C ASN A 289 -17.38 0.54 11.29
N VAL A 290 -16.14 0.21 10.90
CA VAL A 290 -15.88 -0.59 9.71
C VAL A 290 -16.34 -2.01 9.96
N VAL A 291 -17.11 -2.55 9.02
CA VAL A 291 -17.66 -3.90 9.09
C VAL A 291 -16.71 -4.89 8.43
N PHE A 292 -16.49 -6.01 9.10
CA PHE A 292 -15.68 -7.12 8.64
C PHE A 292 -16.50 -8.40 8.63
N ARG A 293 -16.11 -9.34 7.79
CA ARG A 293 -16.51 -10.75 7.87
C ARG A 293 -15.42 -11.54 8.56
N VAL A 294 -15.82 -12.42 9.48
CA VAL A 294 -14.92 -13.43 10.05
C VAL A 294 -14.64 -14.46 8.96
N VAL A 295 -13.38 -14.62 8.57
CA VAL A 295 -12.96 -15.61 7.57
C VAL A 295 -12.46 -16.87 8.26
N GLU A 296 -11.74 -16.72 9.36
CA GLU A 296 -11.08 -17.80 10.08
C GLU A 296 -10.99 -17.42 11.56
N ASN A 297 -11.34 -18.35 12.44
CA ASN A 297 -11.15 -18.21 13.89
C ASN A 297 -10.46 -19.48 14.40
N GLN A 298 -9.18 -19.35 14.76
CA GLN A 298 -8.34 -20.43 15.27
C GLN A 298 -7.76 -20.03 16.63
N PRO A 299 -7.31 -20.99 17.45
CA PRO A 299 -6.64 -20.72 18.72
C PRO A 299 -5.51 -19.66 18.58
N GLY A 300 -5.75 -18.46 19.10
CA GLY A 300 -4.77 -17.35 19.08
C GLY A 300 -4.66 -16.57 17.76
N ARG A 301 -5.49 -16.87 16.75
CA ARG A 301 -5.50 -16.19 15.45
C ARG A 301 -6.93 -15.96 14.95
N LEU A 302 -7.21 -14.73 14.56
CA LEU A 302 -8.47 -14.34 13.93
C LEU A 302 -8.16 -13.68 12.57
N VAL A 303 -8.92 -14.02 11.54
CA VAL A 303 -8.84 -13.37 10.23
C VAL A 303 -10.14 -12.68 9.93
N LEU A 304 -10.04 -11.38 9.65
CA LEU A 304 -11.16 -10.51 9.32
C LEU A 304 -10.94 -9.92 7.92
N GLU A 305 -11.97 -9.95 7.11
CA GLU A 305 -11.99 -9.36 5.76
C GLU A 305 -12.94 -8.17 5.75
N GLU A 306 -12.46 -7.02 5.32
CA GLU A 306 -13.26 -5.81 5.19
C GLU A 306 -14.37 -6.03 4.16
N LEU A 307 -15.63 -5.80 4.54
CA LEU A 307 -16.75 -5.97 3.62
C LEU A 307 -16.80 -4.85 2.59
N GLY A 308 -17.28 -5.18 1.38
CA GLY A 308 -17.39 -4.26 0.26
C GLY A 308 -18.37 -3.08 0.50
N PRO A 309 -18.35 -2.06 -0.37
CA PRO A 309 -19.03 -0.78 -0.14
C PRO A 309 -20.54 -0.90 0.08
N ALA A 310 -21.21 -1.82 -0.62
CA ALA A 310 -22.66 -2.05 -0.47
C ALA A 310 -23.02 -2.47 0.96
N ARG A 311 -22.19 -3.33 1.58
CA ARG A 311 -22.42 -3.80 2.94
C ARG A 311 -22.02 -2.76 3.98
N GLN A 312 -20.97 -1.98 3.71
CA GLN A 312 -20.57 -0.85 4.57
C GLN A 312 -21.64 0.25 4.61
N ALA A 313 -22.39 0.44 3.52
CA ALA A 313 -23.47 1.42 3.45
C ALA A 313 -24.63 1.11 4.42
N LEU A 314 -24.84 -0.17 4.77
CA LEU A 314 -25.80 -0.58 5.81
C LEU A 314 -25.30 -0.27 7.23
N GLY A 315 -24.07 0.25 7.37
CA GLY A 315 -23.43 0.49 8.66
C GLY A 315 -23.38 -0.77 9.52
N THR A 316 -23.61 -0.59 10.82
CA THR A 316 -23.50 -1.66 11.82
C THR A 316 -24.75 -2.55 11.90
N LEU A 317 -25.78 -2.30 11.07
CA LEU A 317 -27.01 -3.09 11.06
C LEU A 317 -26.69 -4.56 10.77
N GLY A 318 -27.16 -5.48 11.62
CA GLY A 318 -26.92 -6.92 11.49
C GLY A 318 -25.47 -7.37 11.71
N ALA A 319 -24.56 -6.48 12.09
CA ALA A 319 -23.21 -6.82 12.51
C ALA A 319 -23.10 -6.78 14.03
N GLN A 320 -22.38 -7.73 14.62
CA GLN A 320 -22.13 -7.72 16.06
C GLN A 320 -20.87 -6.90 16.40
N PRO A 321 -20.84 -6.19 17.54
CA PRO A 321 -19.65 -5.46 17.94
C PRO A 321 -18.52 -6.43 18.26
N LEU A 322 -17.31 -6.11 17.79
CA LEU A 322 -16.09 -6.80 18.17
C LEU A 322 -15.79 -6.45 19.64
N ARG A 323 -16.17 -7.35 20.55
CA ARG A 323 -15.94 -7.20 22.00
C ARG A 323 -14.49 -7.49 22.35
N ALA A 324 -13.61 -6.57 21.96
CA ALA A 324 -12.18 -6.71 22.15
C ALA A 324 -11.52 -5.38 22.52
N VAL A 325 -10.47 -5.46 23.32
CA VAL A 325 -9.63 -4.32 23.68
C VAL A 325 -8.35 -4.38 22.86
N ALA A 326 -7.98 -3.28 22.24
CA ALA A 326 -6.76 -3.24 21.46
C ALA A 326 -5.52 -3.19 22.37
N LEU A 327 -4.56 -4.05 22.07
CA LEU A 327 -3.27 -4.08 22.77
C LEU A 327 -2.31 -3.08 22.10
N PRO A 328 -1.46 -2.38 22.87
CA PRO A 328 -0.38 -1.59 22.29
C PRO A 328 0.70 -2.53 21.73
N HIS A 329 1.25 -2.18 20.56
CA HIS A 329 2.35 -2.89 19.88
C HIS A 329 3.69 -2.23 20.16
#